data_AF-A0A7C6IEG7-F1
#
_entry.id   AF-A0A7C6IEG7-F1
#
_cell.length_a   1.000
_cell.length_b   1.000
_cell.length_c   1.000
_cell.angle_alpha   90.00
_cell.angle_beta   90.00
_cell.angle_gamma   90.00
#
_symmetry.space_group_name_H-M   'P 1'
#
loop_
_entity.id
_entity.type
_entity.pdbx_description
1 polymer ?
#
loop_
_entity_poly.entity_id
_entity_poly.type
_entity_poly.pdbx_seq_one_letter_code
_entity_poly.pdbx_strand_id
1 'polypeptide(L)' 'MSDETTLEEQAPAFQVVSGNPTDEEVAVLAAVLAAVRRGRGRPRTPVDSAIAGGWRSHWHLVRHQMMQGHGAWRSTARR' A
#
# COMPACT_ATOMS: atom_id res chain seq x y z
N MET A 1 19.40 22.37 27.56
CA MET A 1 18.34 21.51 27.00
C MET A 1 17.62 22.36 25.97
N SER A 2 18.00 22.20 24.71
CA SER A 2 17.35 22.87 23.58
C SER A 2 16.82 21.75 22.70
N ASP A 3 15.50 21.64 22.60
CA ASP A 3 14.83 20.75 21.67
C ASP A 3 15.03 21.30 20.26
N GLU A 4 16.07 20.82 19.59
CA GLU A 4 16.24 20.97 18.15
C GLU A 4 15.34 19.93 17.48
N THR A 5 14.08 20.31 17.26
CA THR A 5 13.12 19.51 16.51
C THR A 5 13.61 19.43 15.07
N THR A 6 14.43 18.43 14.75
CA THR A 6 14.78 18.07 13.38
C THR A 6 13.48 17.76 12.65
N LEU A 7 13.01 18.71 11.85
CA LEU A 7 11.92 18.47 10.91
C LEU A 7 12.43 17.45 9.91
N GLU A 8 12.15 16.17 10.16
CA GLU A 8 12.36 15.13 9.14
C GLU A 8 11.65 15.60 7.87
N GLU A 9 12.44 15.78 6.82
CA GLU A 9 12.02 16.27 5.52
C GLU A 9 11.05 15.25 4.91
N GLN A 10 9.76 15.42 5.23
CA GLN A 10 8.72 14.54 4.73
C GLN A 10 8.67 14.64 3.21
N ALA A 11 9.01 13.53 2.55
CA ALA A 11 8.96 13.44 1.10
C ALA A 11 7.58 13.86 0.57
N PRO A 12 7.53 14.59 -0.55
CA PRO A 12 6.28 15.15 -1.07
C PRO A 12 5.27 14.04 -1.39
N ALA A 13 4.01 14.28 -1.03
CA ALA A 13 2.94 13.28 -1.19
C ALA A 13 2.62 12.96 -2.67
N PHE A 14 2.93 13.88 -3.58
CA PHE A 14 3.00 13.74 -5.03
C PHE A 14 3.86 14.89 -5.60
N GLN A 15 4.42 14.72 -6.81
CA GLN A 15 5.25 15.72 -7.48
C GLN A 15 4.90 15.79 -8.97
N VAL A 16 4.83 17.00 -9.53
CA VAL A 16 4.74 17.22 -10.98
C VAL A 16 6.15 17.19 -11.55
N VAL A 17 6.45 16.19 -12.38
CA VAL A 17 7.80 15.98 -12.94
C VAL A 17 8.00 16.76 -14.25
N SER A 18 6.91 17.03 -14.97
CA SER A 18 6.95 17.71 -16.27
C SER A 18 5.65 18.45 -16.56
N GLY A 19 5.73 19.49 -17.40
CA GLY A 19 4.60 20.35 -17.75
C GLY A 19 4.48 21.58 -16.85
N ASN A 20 3.52 22.45 -17.15
CA ASN A 20 3.18 23.62 -16.34
C ASN A 20 1.67 23.65 -16.10
N PRO A 21 1.15 22.76 -15.22
CA PRO A 21 -0.27 22.73 -14.92
C PRO A 21 -0.71 24.03 -14.25
N THR A 22 -1.96 24.41 -14.44
CA THR A 22 -2.51 25.58 -13.75
C THR A 22 -2.79 25.26 -12.28
N ASP A 23 -2.94 26.30 -11.45
CA ASP A 23 -3.25 26.13 -10.03
C ASP A 23 -4.57 25.36 -9.82
N GLU A 24 -5.55 25.56 -10.69
CA GLU A 24 -6.82 24.83 -10.68
C GLU A 24 -6.61 23.33 -10.92
N GLU A 25 -5.77 22.96 -11.89
CA GLU A 25 -5.49 21.56 -12.20
C GLU A 25 -4.76 20.87 -11.04
N VAL A 26 -3.82 21.57 -10.39
CA VAL A 26 -3.13 21.06 -9.19
C VAL A 26 -4.12 20.87 -8.04
N ALA A 27 -5.05 21.81 -7.82
CA ALA A 27 -6.08 21.70 -6.79
C ALA A 27 -7.02 20.52 -7.04
N VAL A 28 -7.45 20.31 -8.28
CA VAL A 28 -8.27 19.15 -8.66
C VAL A 28 -7.52 17.84 -8.41
N LEU A 29 -6.25 17.76 -8.80
CA LEU A 29 -5.43 16.56 -8.59
C LEU A 29 -5.28 16.25 -7.09
N ALA A 30 -5.02 17.27 -6.28
CA ALA A 30 -4.91 17.13 -4.83
C ALA A 30 -6.23 16.63 -4.20
N ALA A 31 -7.38 17.18 -4.63
CA ALA A 31 -8.70 16.76 -4.15
C ALA A 31 -8.99 15.28 -4.49
N VAL A 32 -8.68 14.86 -5.73
CA VAL A 32 -8.85 13.47 -6.17
C VAL A 32 -7.95 12.53 -5.36
N LEU A 33 -6.67 12.87 -5.18
CA LEU A 33 -5.74 12.08 -4.38
C LEU A 33 -6.19 11.96 -2.92
N ALA A 34 -6.69 13.04 -2.33
CA ALA A 34 -7.24 13.03 -0.98
C ALA A 34 -8.46 12.10 -0.87
N ALA A 35 -9.38 12.14 -1.83
CA ALA A 35 -10.56 11.27 -1.85
C ALA A 35 -10.18 9.78 -1.98
N VAL A 36 -9.28 9.45 -2.92
CA VAL A 36 -8.81 8.07 -3.15
C VAL A 36 -8.06 7.51 -1.94
N ARG A 37 -7.27 8.34 -1.25
CA ARG A 37 -6.55 7.95 -0.03
C ARG A 37 -7.48 7.78 1.16
N ARG A 38 -8.52 8.61 1.31
CA ARG A 38 -9.45 8.55 2.44
C ARG A 38 -10.19 7.21 2.54
N GLY A 39 -10.47 6.56 1.41
CA GLY A 39 -11.12 5.23 1.35
C GLY A 39 -10.19 4.04 1.59
N ARG A 40 -8.87 4.24 1.65
CA ARG A 40 -7.89 3.17 1.88
C ARG A 40 -7.54 3.11 3.36
N GLY A 41 -8.08 2.11 4.05
CA GLY A 41 -7.58 1.74 5.38
C GLY A 41 -6.09 1.40 5.35
N ARG A 42 -5.41 1.44 6.50
CA ARG A 42 -4.00 1.07 6.60
C ARG A 42 -3.81 -0.33 6.00
N PRO A 43 -2.91 -0.53 5.02
CA PRO A 43 -2.62 -1.85 4.49
C PRO A 43 -2.27 -2.78 5.66
N ARG A 44 -2.97 -3.91 5.77
CA ARG A 44 -2.68 -4.87 6.82
C ARG A 44 -1.28 -5.44 6.57
N THR A 45 -0.40 -5.37 7.56
CA THR A 45 0.87 -6.08 7.51
C THR A 45 0.56 -7.57 7.28
N PRO A 46 1.16 -8.21 6.26
CA PRO A 46 1.00 -9.64 6.07
C PRO A 46 1.45 -10.35 7.34
N VAL A 47 0.56 -11.09 7.98
CA VAL A 47 0.95 -12.06 8.99
C VAL A 47 1.22 -13.37 8.24
N ASP A 48 2.42 -13.91 8.41
CA ASP A 48 2.73 -15.27 7.96
C ASP A 48 1.91 -16.23 8.83
N SER A 49 0.66 -16.48 8.44
CA SER A 49 -0.12 -17.55 9.04
C SER A 49 0.53 -18.88 8.68
N ALA A 50 0.74 -19.75 9.68
CA ALA A 50 1.08 -21.14 9.42
C ALA A 50 0.04 -21.72 8.44
N ILE A 51 0.50 -22.28 7.33
CA ILE A 51 -0.37 -22.90 6.34
C ILE A 51 -1.06 -24.07 7.03
N ALA A 52 -2.33 -23.90 7.39
CA ALA A 52 -3.15 -24.95 7.94
C ALA A 52 -3.65 -25.85 6.80
N GLY A 53 -2.81 -26.79 6.37
CA GLY A 53 -3.18 -27.73 5.33
C GLY A 53 -2.12 -28.82 5.18
N GLY A 54 -2.43 -30.04 5.61
CA GLY A 54 -1.61 -31.20 5.27
C GLY A 54 -1.60 -31.43 3.75
N TRP A 55 -0.68 -32.26 3.26
CA TRP A 55 -0.49 -32.58 1.84
C TRP A 55 -1.75 -33.05 1.07
N ARG A 56 -2.80 -33.50 1.79
CA ARG A 56 -4.12 -33.90 1.23
C ARG A 56 -5.21 -32.84 1.41
N SER A 57 -4.89 -31.61 1.78
CA SER A 57 -5.89 -30.56 1.95
C SER A 57 -6.53 -30.23 0.60
N HIS A 58 -7.85 -30.43 0.50
CA HIS A 58 -8.63 -30.16 -0.71
C HIS A 58 -8.51 -28.69 -1.17
N TRP A 59 -8.27 -27.76 -0.24
CA TRP A 59 -8.10 -26.34 -0.52
C TRP A 59 -6.89 -26.01 -1.41
N HIS A 60 -5.90 -26.91 -1.54
CA HIS A 60 -4.77 -26.71 -2.47
C HIS A 60 -5.17 -26.86 -3.95
N LEU A 61 -6.31 -27.49 -4.25
CA LEU A 61 -6.83 -27.63 -5.61
C LEU A 61 -7.53 -26.36 -6.09
N VAL A 62 -7.94 -25.50 -5.17
CA VAL A 62 -8.66 -24.26 -5.48
C VAL A 62 -7.67 -23.11 -5.50
N ARG A 63 -7.65 -22.35 -6.61
CA ARG A 63 -6.80 -21.16 -6.73
C ARG A 63 -7.24 -20.12 -5.70
N HIS A 64 -6.35 -19.75 -4.78
CA HIS A 64 -6.63 -18.71 -3.80
C HIS A 64 -6.58 -17.32 -4.42
N GLN A 65 -7.36 -16.38 -3.88
CA GLN A 65 -7.26 -14.97 -4.26
C GLN A 65 -5.87 -14.44 -3.90
N MET A 66 -5.28 -13.66 -4.81
CA MET A 66 -3.97 -13.03 -4.60
C MET A 66 -4.08 -11.94 -3.53
N MET A 67 -3.37 -12.11 -2.43
CA MET A 67 -3.38 -11.13 -1.34
C MET A 67 -2.65 -9.86 -1.77
N GLN A 68 -3.30 -8.71 -1.58
CA GLN A 68 -2.70 -7.41 -1.85
C GLN A 68 -1.76 -7.03 -0.71
N GLY A 69 -0.56 -6.54 -1.04
CA GLY A 69 0.41 -6.04 -0.05
C GLY A 69 1.87 -6.34 -0.40
N HIS A 70 2.79 -5.56 0.16
CA HIS A 70 4.23 -5.77 -0.05
C HIS A 70 4.65 -7.13 0.52
N GLY A 71 5.15 -8.02 -0.34
CA GLY A 71 5.54 -9.39 0.03
C GLY A 71 4.38 -10.38 0.16
N ALA A 72 3.12 -9.96 -0.02
CA ALA A 72 1.94 -10.82 0.12
C ALA A 72 1.86 -11.93 -0.97
N TRP A 73 2.55 -11.76 -2.10
CA TRP A 73 2.70 -12.81 -3.11
C TRP A 73 3.54 -14.00 -2.63
N ARG A 74 4.38 -13.82 -1.61
CA ARG A 74 5.21 -14.90 -1.06
C ARG A 74 4.38 -15.90 -0.25
N SER A 75 3.25 -15.48 0.32
CA SER A 75 2.36 -16.40 1.03
C SER A 75 1.44 -17.17 0.08
N THR A 76 1.19 -16.66 -1.13
CA THR A 76 0.37 -17.35 -2.14
C THR A 76 1.14 -18.36 -3.00
N ALA A 77 2.45 -18.21 -3.12
CA ALA A 77 3.29 -19.04 -3.99
C ALA A 77 3.99 -20.23 -3.31
N ARG A 78 3.86 -20.41 -1.98
CA ARG A 78 4.55 -21.53 -1.28
C ARG A 78 3.75 -22.84 -1.42
N ARG A 79 4.42 -23.83 -2.01
CA ARG A 79 3.99 -25.21 -2.28
C ARG A 79 4.12 -26.11 -1.05
#